data_AF-A0A2N2ETP9-F1
#
_entry.id   AF-A0A2N2ETP9-F1
#
_cell.length_a   1.000
_cell.length_b   1.000
_cell.length_c   1.000
_cell.angle_alpha   90.00
_cell.angle_beta   90.00
_cell.angle_gamma   90.00
#
_symmetry.space_group_name_H-M   'P 1'
#
loop_
_entity.id
_entity.type
_entity.pdbx_description
1 polymer ?
#
loop_
_entity_poly.entity_id
_entity_poly.type
_entity_poly.pdbx_seq_one_letter_code
_entity_poly.pdbx_strand_id
1 'polypeptide(L)' 'MFRGQSNRLDIHPSVKGVTFKEIWKNKKTERLGKTKGNFASLDDLIKMKKAAGRPKDIEDLKYLREIKKQTRQKKGGKEL' A
#
# COMPACT_ATOMS: atom_id res chain seq x y z
N MET A 1 -21.45 23.15 18.89
CA MET A 1 -21.99 22.19 17.90
C MET A 1 -20.81 21.49 17.22
N PHE A 2 -20.34 20.37 17.76
CA PHE A 2 -19.30 19.56 17.12
C PHE A 2 -19.97 18.61 16.14
N ARG A 3 -19.81 18.84 14.83
CA ARG A 3 -20.14 17.83 13.82
C ARG A 3 -19.08 16.74 13.92
N GLY A 4 -19.30 15.78 14.82
CA GLY A 4 -18.47 14.58 14.92
C GLY A 4 -18.61 13.80 13.61
N GLN A 5 -17.64 13.95 12.70
CA GLN A 5 -17.57 13.08 11.53
C GLN A 5 -17.21 11.69 12.04
N SER A 6 -18.15 10.76 11.96
CA SER A 6 -17.89 9.35 12.26
C SER A 6 -16.85 8.83 11.28
N ASN A 7 -15.64 8.57 11.77
CA ASN A 7 -14.62 7.91 10.97
C ASN A 7 -15.04 6.44 10.76
N ARG A 8 -15.23 6.04 9.50
CA ARG A 8 -15.51 4.65 9.15
C ARG A 8 -14.21 3.86 9.12
N LEU A 9 -14.13 2.83 9.95
CA LEU A 9 -13.01 1.88 9.97
C LEU A 9 -13.43 0.57 9.31
N ASP A 10 -12.74 0.18 8.25
CA ASP A 10 -12.89 -1.15 7.67
C ASP A 10 -11.74 -2.05 8.11
N ILE A 11 -12.07 -3.15 8.79
CA ILE A 11 -11.11 -4.18 9.18
C ILE A 11 -11.25 -5.36 8.22
N HIS A 12 -10.15 -5.74 7.57
CA HIS A 12 -10.10 -6.87 6.66
C HIS A 12 -9.19 -7.95 7.26
N PRO A 13 -9.74 -9.04 7.82
CA PRO A 13 -8.95 -10.11 8.42
C PRO A 13 -8.07 -10.86 7.41
N SER A 14 -8.43 -10.80 6.12
CA SER A 14 -7.67 -11.40 5.04
C SER A 14 -7.78 -10.57 3.77
N VAL A 15 -6.79 -10.73 2.89
CA VAL A 15 -6.72 -10.08 1.59
C VAL A 15 -6.28 -11.11 0.55
N LYS A 16 -6.77 -10.98 -0.69
CA LYS A 16 -6.42 -11.90 -1.77
C LYS A 16 -4.99 -11.63 -2.27
N GLY A 17 -4.30 -12.68 -2.71
CA GLY A 17 -3.04 -12.57 -3.47
C GLY A 17 -1.75 -12.55 -2.66
N VAL A 18 -1.82 -12.57 -1.32
CA VAL A 18 -0.67 -12.59 -0.40
C VAL A 18 -1.06 -13.22 0.94
N THR A 19 -0.10 -13.82 1.64
CA THR A 19 -0.29 -14.26 3.03
C THR A 19 0.18 -13.21 4.04
N PHE A 20 -0.31 -13.31 5.28
CA PHE A 20 0.15 -12.43 6.36
C PHE A 20 1.66 -12.55 6.59
N LYS A 21 2.22 -13.77 6.56
CA LYS A 21 3.65 -14.01 6.76
C LYS A 21 4.50 -13.28 5.70
N GLU A 22 4.06 -13.30 4.44
CA GLU A 22 4.72 -12.58 3.35
C GLU A 22 4.66 -11.06 3.54
N ILE A 23 3.46 -10.51 3.77
CA ILE A 23 3.28 -9.07 4.02
C ILE A 23 4.12 -8.63 5.22
N TRP A 24 4.07 -9.38 6.32
CA TRP A 24 4.73 -9.00 7.57
C TRP A 24 6.25 -9.00 7.45
N LYS A 25 6.80 -9.90 6.62
CA LYS A 25 8.22 -9.93 6.25
C LYS A 25 8.61 -8.70 5.44
N ASN A 26 7.78 -8.31 4.47
CA ASN A 26 8.07 -7.24 3.51
C ASN A 26 7.61 -5.84 3.96
N LYS A 27 6.96 -5.72 5.12
CA LYS A 27 6.36 -4.47 5.62
C LYS A 27 7.34 -3.30 5.62
N LYS A 28 6.81 -2.11 5.40
CA LYS A 28 7.51 -0.84 5.54
C LYS A 28 7.08 -0.17 6.84
N THR A 29 8.02 0.07 7.74
CA THR A 29 7.77 0.84 8.96
C THR A 29 8.02 2.30 8.64
N GLU A 30 6.95 3.08 8.56
CA GLU A 30 6.98 4.50 8.20
C GLU A 30 6.25 5.35 9.24
N ARG A 31 6.47 6.66 9.21
CA ARG A 31 5.74 7.60 10.07
C ARG A 31 4.52 8.17 9.35
N LEU A 32 3.37 8.11 10.00
CA LEU A 32 2.18 8.85 9.65
C LEU A 32 1.97 9.93 10.71
N GLY A 33 2.37 11.17 10.39
CA GLY A 33 2.46 12.25 11.36
C GLY A 33 3.46 11.93 12.47
N LYS A 34 2.98 11.89 13.72
CA LYS A 34 3.81 11.57 14.90
C LYS A 34 3.90 10.06 15.18
N THR A 35 3.10 9.24 14.52
CA THR A 35 2.96 7.82 14.84
C THR A 35 3.73 6.96 13.85
N LYS A 36 4.46 5.95 14.34
CA LYS A 36 5.06 4.91 13.48
C LYS A 36 4.01 3.83 13.20
N GLY A 37 3.87 3.44 11.94
CA GLY A 37 2.97 2.41 11.48
C GLY A 37 3.68 1.42 10.56
N ASN A 38 3.14 0.20 10.49
CA ASN A 38 3.57 -0.81 9.54
C ASN A 38 2.62 -0.81 8.35
N PHE A 39 3.19 -0.63 7.16
CA PHE A 39 2.46 -0.58 5.89
C PHE A 39 2.90 -1.72 4.99
N ALA A 40 2.01 -2.20 4.12
CA ALA A 40 2.37 -3.16 3.09
C ALA A 40 3.38 -2.54 2.11
N SER A 41 4.28 -3.36 1.58
CA SER A 41 5.22 -2.90 0.56
C SER A 41 4.48 -2.52 -0.73
N LEU A 42 5.09 -1.68 -1.57
CA LEU A 42 4.50 -1.32 -2.86
C LEU A 42 4.23 -2.56 -3.74
N ASP A 43 5.12 -3.54 -3.70
CA ASP A 43 4.96 -4.80 -4.45
C ASP A 43 3.78 -5.63 -3.94
N ASP A 44 3.61 -5.73 -2.62
CA ASP A 44 2.50 -6.47 -2.02
C ASP A 44 1.17 -5.76 -2.26
N LEU A 45 1.13 -4.42 -2.21
CA LEU A 45 -0.06 -3.65 -2.57
C LEU A 45 -0.51 -3.92 -4.01
N ILE A 46 0.44 -3.96 -4.96
CA ILE A 46 0.15 -4.29 -6.36
C ILE A 46 -0.40 -5.71 -6.49
N LYS A 47 0.20 -6.70 -5.78
CA LYS A 47 -0.30 -8.08 -5.78
C LYS A 47 -1.73 -8.17 -5.24
N MET A 48 -1.99 -7.52 -4.11
CA MET A 48 -3.31 -7.51 -3.47
C MET A 48 -4.38 -6.90 -4.38
N LYS A 49 -4.10 -5.73 -4.97
CA LYS A 49 -5.02 -5.03 -5.86
C LYS A 49 -5.30 -5.83 -7.14
N LYS A 50 -4.27 -6.46 -7.72
CA LYS A 50 -4.42 -7.36 -8.87
C LYS A 50 -5.29 -8.57 -8.55
N ALA A 51 -5.13 -9.18 -7.38
CA ALA A 51 -5.91 -10.35 -6.97
C ALA A 51 -7.34 -10.01 -6.54
N ALA A 52 -7.59 -8.80 -6.03
CA ALA A 52 -8.91 -8.34 -5.65
C ALA A 52 -9.80 -8.02 -6.88
N GLY A 53 -9.22 -7.43 -7.93
CA GLY A 53 -9.85 -7.30 -9.25
C GLY A 53 -11.10 -6.42 -9.31
N ARG A 54 -11.39 -5.60 -8.29
CA ARG A 54 -12.52 -4.65 -8.35
C ARG A 54 -12.22 -3.55 -9.38
N PRO A 55 -13.24 -2.92 -10.00
CA PRO A 55 -13.02 -1.85 -10.96
C PRO A 55 -12.10 -0.74 -10.46
N LYS A 56 -12.26 -0.33 -9.19
CA LYS A 56 -11.37 0.66 -8.54
C LYS A 56 -9.93 0.16 -8.35
N ASP A 57 -9.74 -1.12 -8.04
CA ASP A 57 -8.39 -1.68 -7.88
C ASP A 57 -7.63 -1.69 -9.21
N ILE A 58 -8.32 -1.89 -10.35
CA ILE A 58 -7.72 -1.85 -11.67
C ILE A 58 -7.19 -0.44 -11.99
N GLU A 59 -7.94 0.59 -11.61
CA GLU A 59 -7.49 1.98 -11.73
C GLU A 59 -6.28 2.24 -10.83
N ASP A 60 -6.35 1.84 -9.56
CA ASP A 60 -5.24 1.99 -8.60
C ASP A 60 -3.95 1.35 -9.11
N LEU A 61 -4.03 0.20 -9.77
CA LEU A 61 -2.87 -0.49 -10.34
C LEU A 61 -2.10 0.34 -11.36
N LYS A 62 -2.77 1.24 -12.11
CA LYS A 62 -2.10 2.13 -13.06
C LYS A 62 -1.15 3.07 -12.31
N TYR A 63 -1.67 3.74 -11.28
CA TYR A 63 -0.91 4.67 -10.47
C TYR A 63 0.22 3.98 -9.67
N LEU A 64 -0.07 2.83 -9.06
CA LEU A 64 0.94 2.08 -8.29
C LEU A 64 2.11 1.61 -9.15
N ARG A 65 1.86 1.20 -10.40
CA ARG A 65 2.92 0.82 -11.35
C ARG A 65 3.77 2.01 -11.75
N GLU A 66 3.17 3.18 -11.94
CA GLU A 66 3.90 4.40 -12.28
C GLU A 66 4.80 4.84 -11.10
N ILE A 67 4.28 4.82 -9.87
CA ILE A 67 5.07 5.06 -8.66
C ILE A 67 6.25 4.08 -8.56
N LYS A 68 6.03 2.80 -8.87
CA LYS A 68 7.09 1.78 -8.86
C LYS A 68 8.18 2.11 -9.88
N LYS A 69 7.81 2.55 -11.09
CA LYS A 69 8.74 2.97 -12.14
C LYS A 69 9.60 4.16 -11.70
N GLN A 70 8.98 5.20 -11.15
CA GLN A 70 9.68 6.40 -10.65
C GLN A 70 10.61 6.09 -9.48
N THR A 71 10.17 5.23 -8.55
CA THR A 71 10.98 4.82 -7.39
C THR A 71 12.25 4.08 -7.84
N ARG A 72 12.15 3.27 -8.90
CA ARG A 72 13.31 2.56 -9.47
C ARG A 72 14.29 3.53 -10.13
N GLN A 73 13.80 4.53 -10.87
CA GLN A 73 14.65 5.55 -11.50
C GLN A 73 15.39 6.41 -10.45
N LYS A 74 14.71 6.82 -9.37
CA LYS A 74 15.33 7.57 -8.27
C LYS A 74 16.41 6.78 -7.51
N LYS A 75 16.36 5.45 -7.53
CA LYS A 75 17.41 4.61 -6.94
C LYS A 75 18.64 4.50 -7.84
N GLY A 76 18.45 4.40 -9.15
CA GLY A 76 19.57 4.34 -10.12
C GLY A 76 20.32 5.67 -10.31
N GLY A 77 19.69 6.81 -9.99
CA GLY A 77 20.34 8.12 -10.03
C GLY A 77 21.05 8.54 -8.73
N LYS A 78 21.09 7.67 -7.71
CA LYS A 78 21.77 7.94 -6.42
C LYS A 78 23.15 7.26 -6.28
N GLU A 79 23.64 6.62 -7.34
CA GLU A 79 24.95 5.95 -7.40
C GLU A 79 25.98 6.71 -8.27
N LEU A 80 25.75 8.01 -8.52
CA LEU A 80 26.72 8.94 -9.13
C LEU A 80 26.93 10.15 -8.22
#